data_AF-A0A4Y7PRY8-F1
#
_entry.id   AF-A0A4Y7PRY8-F1
#
_cell.length_a   1.000
_cell.length_b   1.000
_cell.length_c   1.000
_cell.angle_alpha   90.00
_cell.angle_beta   90.00
_cell.angle_gamma   90.00
#
_symmetry.space_group_name_H-M   'P 1'
#
loop_
_entity.id
_entity.type
_entity.pdbx_description
1 polymer ?
#
loop_
_entity_poly.entity_id
_entity_poly.type
_entity_poly.pdbx_seq_one_letter_code
_entity_poly.pdbx_strand_id
1 'polypeptide(L)'
;MDSGSPSPTVKTPPDGSKMRLFHRDDTCVVCYAAGDDIIHRWYTDETSCFRGSHIFPLRYFELWDILQLGSRMKDPFTKPGNKKQDGTIVEDSRRMDSTDNGLILCGNHHILWNMMMFCIHPDTHCIAAFQPIAKNLHGLKITRPWENPRAKYPPPNRDILYRHFFSCIVKWMKGDRKDAEVKEADYDEVDPWDDVWDESRLPPRPVMEDYLAIRLAES
;
A
#
# COMPACT_ATOMS: atom_id res chain seq x y z
N MET A 1 7.78 39.33 32.81
CA MET A 1 7.08 39.31 31.51
C MET A 1 7.41 37.98 30.86
N ASP A 2 6.51 37.01 31.00
CA ASP A 2 6.69 35.66 30.48
C ASP A 2 6.44 35.66 28.97
N SER A 3 7.50 35.45 28.20
CA SER A 3 7.44 35.24 26.76
C SER A 3 7.01 33.81 26.47
N GLY A 4 5.70 33.57 26.53
CA GLY A 4 5.10 32.32 26.10
C GLY A 4 5.41 32.05 24.63
N SER A 5 6.30 31.10 24.37
CA SER A 5 6.57 30.62 23.02
C SER A 5 5.28 29.98 22.47
N PRO A 6 4.82 30.34 21.26
CA PRO A 6 3.61 29.76 20.71
C PRO A 6 3.81 28.27 20.48
N SER A 7 2.97 27.46 21.14
CA SER A 7 2.88 26.02 20.89
C SER A 7 2.69 25.76 19.39
N PRO A 8 3.40 24.79 18.80
CA PRO A 8 3.27 24.47 17.39
C PRO A 8 1.82 24.10 17.09
N THR A 9 1.14 24.94 16.32
CA THR A 9 -0.18 24.65 15.77
C THR A 9 -0.10 23.34 14.99
N VAL A 10 -0.75 22.31 15.50
CA VAL A 10 -0.95 21.03 14.81
C VAL A 10 -1.70 21.33 13.53
N LYS A 11 -0.97 21.34 12.40
CA LYS A 11 -1.59 21.46 11.07
C LYS A 11 -2.54 20.29 10.90
N THR A 12 -3.81 20.61 10.72
CA THR A 12 -4.87 19.62 10.53
C THR A 12 -4.57 18.76 9.30
N PRO A 13 -4.81 17.44 9.38
CA PRO A 13 -4.59 16.56 8.24
C PRO A 13 -5.51 16.94 7.07
N PRO A 14 -5.05 16.74 5.83
CA PRO A 14 -5.92 16.68 4.66
C PRO A 14 -7.04 15.65 4.88
N ASP A 15 -8.25 15.95 4.40
CA ASP A 15 -9.46 15.15 4.60
C ASP A 15 -9.32 13.75 3.97
N GLY A 16 -8.97 12.74 4.78
CA GLY A 16 -8.98 11.32 4.42
C GLY A 16 -7.63 10.71 4.00
N SER A 17 -7.53 9.37 4.08
CA SER A 17 -6.33 8.60 3.74
C SER A 17 -5.89 8.83 2.29
N LYS A 18 -6.85 8.87 1.35
CA LYS A 18 -6.61 9.19 -0.05
C LYS A 18 -5.93 10.55 -0.25
N MET A 19 -6.36 11.60 0.44
CA MET A 19 -5.72 12.92 0.31
C MET A 19 -4.31 12.92 0.90
N ARG A 20 -4.07 12.21 2.01
CA ARG A 20 -2.71 12.06 2.55
C ARG A 20 -1.79 11.31 1.59
N LEU A 21 -2.29 10.27 0.93
CA LEU A 21 -1.57 9.56 -0.13
C LEU A 21 -1.26 10.48 -1.31
N PHE A 22 -2.20 11.33 -1.73
CA PHE A 22 -1.95 12.35 -2.76
C PHE A 22 -0.87 13.35 -2.36
N HIS A 23 -0.89 13.85 -1.13
CA HIS A 23 0.17 14.73 -0.63
C HIS A 23 1.53 14.05 -0.54
N ARG A 24 1.57 12.71 -0.50
CA ARG A 24 2.81 11.96 -0.62
C ARG A 24 3.19 11.89 -2.09
N ASP A 25 2.35 11.23 -2.89
CA ASP A 25 2.68 10.68 -4.21
C ASP A 25 2.49 11.66 -5.38
N ASP A 26 1.72 12.73 -5.19
CA ASP A 26 1.25 13.73 -6.17
C ASP A 26 0.43 13.18 -7.36
N THR A 27 0.76 11.97 -7.85
CA THR A 27 0.12 11.29 -8.99
C THR A 27 0.22 9.77 -8.81
N CYS A 28 -0.15 9.00 -9.84
CA CYS A 28 0.06 7.56 -9.88
C CYS A 28 1.55 7.23 -9.84
N VAL A 29 1.99 6.51 -8.80
CA VAL A 29 3.40 6.15 -8.62
C VAL A 29 3.97 5.31 -9.78
N VAL A 30 3.12 4.56 -10.48
CA VAL A 30 3.50 3.72 -11.63
C VAL A 30 3.64 4.55 -12.90
N CYS A 31 2.68 5.43 -13.20
CA CYS A 31 2.80 6.38 -14.33
C CYS A 31 4.06 7.23 -14.18
N TYR A 32 4.30 7.74 -12.97
CA TYR A 32 5.48 8.52 -12.69
C TYR A 32 6.77 7.72 -12.96
N ALA A 33 6.84 6.46 -12.52
CA ALA A 33 7.99 5.59 -12.77
C ALA A 33 8.19 5.27 -14.26
N ALA A 34 7.14 5.32 -15.08
CA ALA A 34 7.21 5.16 -16.52
C ALA A 34 7.71 6.42 -17.25
N GLY A 35 7.89 7.54 -16.54
CA GLY A 35 8.19 8.84 -17.16
C GLY A 35 6.97 9.50 -17.80
N ASP A 36 5.76 9.01 -17.49
CA ASP A 36 4.53 9.67 -17.88
C ASP A 36 4.36 10.90 -16.99
N ASP A 37 4.84 12.04 -17.49
CA ASP A 37 4.62 13.38 -16.91
C ASP A 37 3.17 13.84 -17.09
N ILE A 38 2.21 12.91 -16.96
CA ILE A 38 0.81 13.25 -16.71
C ILE A 38 0.74 13.73 -15.25
N ILE A 39 1.36 14.89 -15.03
CA ILE A 39 1.14 15.75 -13.90
C ILE A 39 -0.26 16.28 -14.12
N HIS A 40 -1.27 15.55 -13.66
CA HIS A 40 -2.59 16.10 -13.42
C HIS A 40 -2.41 17.18 -12.35
N ARG A 41 -2.11 18.39 -12.83
CA ARG A 41 -1.77 19.55 -12.02
C ARG A 41 -3.05 19.99 -11.32
N TRP A 42 -3.26 19.41 -10.14
CA TRP A 42 -3.94 19.94 -8.96
C TRP A 42 -5.20 20.80 -9.20
N TYR A 43 -6.34 20.27 -8.73
CA TYR A 43 -7.58 20.96 -8.32
C TYR A 43 -8.41 21.49 -9.51
N THR A 44 -9.55 20.90 -9.87
CA THR A 44 -10.75 20.90 -9.03
C THR A 44 -11.69 19.69 -9.17
N ASP A 45 -11.56 18.79 -10.15
CA ASP A 45 -12.51 17.67 -10.36
C ASP A 45 -11.87 16.31 -10.74
N GLU A 46 -10.54 16.26 -10.92
CA GLU A 46 -9.81 15.11 -11.49
C GLU A 46 -9.20 14.13 -10.45
N THR A 47 -9.30 14.41 -9.14
CA THR A 47 -8.91 13.41 -8.11
C THR A 47 -9.75 12.14 -8.17
N SER A 48 -10.90 12.20 -8.86
CA SER A 48 -11.76 11.08 -9.20
C SER A 48 -11.06 10.01 -10.05
N CYS A 49 -10.09 10.39 -10.89
CA CYS A 49 -9.35 9.49 -11.78
C CYS A 49 -8.32 8.61 -11.05
N PHE A 50 -7.98 8.96 -9.81
CA PHE A 50 -7.03 8.21 -8.99
C PHE A 50 -7.71 7.50 -7.83
N ARG A 51 -7.11 6.38 -7.43
CA ARG A 51 -7.53 5.52 -6.33
C ARG A 51 -6.43 5.43 -5.28
N GLY A 52 -6.82 5.62 -4.03
CA GLY A 52 -5.99 5.19 -2.89
C GLY A 52 -6.12 3.68 -2.79
N SER A 53 -5.04 2.95 -3.06
CA SER A 53 -5.02 1.49 -3.12
C SER A 53 -4.32 0.98 -1.89
N HIS A 54 -4.99 0.16 -1.07
CA HIS A 54 -4.33 -0.48 0.05
C HIS A 54 -3.32 -1.54 -0.45
N ILE A 55 -2.19 -1.66 0.24
CA ILE A 55 -1.16 -2.67 -0.08
C ILE A 55 -1.51 -3.97 0.63
N PHE A 56 -1.88 -3.88 1.90
CA PHE A 56 -2.52 -4.94 2.67
C PHE A 56 -4.03 -4.69 2.69
N PRO A 57 -4.87 -5.60 2.17
CA PRO A 57 -6.30 -5.34 2.01
C PRO A 57 -7.03 -5.21 3.35
N LEU A 58 -8.02 -4.30 3.37
CA LEU A 58 -8.83 -4.03 4.55
C LEU A 58 -9.60 -5.26 5.08
N ARG A 59 -10.01 -6.17 4.18
CA ARG A 59 -10.77 -7.36 4.56
C ARG A 59 -9.99 -8.35 5.44
N TYR A 60 -8.66 -8.27 5.48
CA TYR A 60 -7.80 -9.12 6.31
C TYR A 60 -7.42 -8.45 7.64
N PHE A 61 -8.32 -7.69 8.24
CA PHE A 61 -8.05 -6.97 9.49
C PHE A 61 -7.65 -7.91 10.64
N GLU A 62 -8.12 -9.16 10.66
CA GLU A 62 -7.73 -10.15 11.68
C GLU A 62 -6.25 -10.53 11.54
N LEU A 63 -5.80 -10.82 10.31
CA LEU A 63 -4.39 -11.09 10.03
C LEU A 63 -3.53 -9.86 10.30
N TRP A 64 -4.02 -8.67 9.98
CA TRP A 64 -3.38 -7.40 10.34
C TRP A 64 -3.13 -7.28 11.85
N ASP A 65 -4.14 -7.63 12.66
CA ASP A 65 -4.08 -7.61 14.13
C ASP A 65 -3.11 -8.67 14.67
N ILE A 66 -3.17 -9.92 14.16
CA ILE A 66 -2.26 -11.02 14.54
C ILE A 66 -0.79 -10.64 14.29
N LEU A 67 -0.52 -10.02 13.14
CA LEU A 67 0.82 -9.60 12.75
C LEU A 67 1.27 -8.30 13.42
N GLN A 68 0.38 -7.67 14.19
CA GLN A 68 0.58 -6.39 14.85
C GLN A 68 1.08 -5.31 13.89
N LEU A 69 0.53 -5.24 12.66
CA LEU A 69 1.02 -4.30 11.66
C LEU A 69 0.72 -2.85 12.05
N GLY A 70 -0.41 -2.59 12.73
CA GLY A 70 -0.78 -1.25 13.19
C GLY A 70 0.28 -0.56 14.06
N SER A 71 0.99 -1.31 14.91
CA SER A 71 2.04 -0.77 15.78
C SER A 71 3.27 -0.30 15.00
N ARG A 72 3.47 -0.81 13.78
CA ARG A 72 4.62 -0.52 12.91
C ARG A 72 4.40 0.67 11.96
N MET A 73 3.17 1.18 11.89
CA MET A 73 2.82 2.28 10.97
C MET A 73 3.44 3.60 11.43
N LYS A 74 3.99 4.38 10.51
CA LYS A 74 4.63 5.67 10.80
C LYS A 74 3.70 6.87 10.56
N ASP A 75 2.59 6.69 9.83
CA ASP A 75 1.61 7.75 9.55
C ASP A 75 1.12 8.37 10.87
N PRO A 76 1.45 9.65 11.13
CA PRO A 76 1.13 10.28 12.40
C PRO A 76 -0.38 10.50 12.58
N PHE A 77 -1.18 10.47 11.51
CA PHE A 77 -2.60 10.82 11.54
C PHE A 77 -3.52 9.64 11.83
N THR A 78 -3.01 8.41 11.77
CA THR A 78 -3.76 7.21 12.19
C THR A 78 -3.53 6.83 13.64
N LYS A 79 -2.78 7.62 14.44
CA LYS A 79 -2.56 7.28 15.85
C LYS A 79 -3.88 7.28 16.64
N PRO A 80 -4.14 6.26 17.49
CA PRO A 80 -5.28 6.25 18.39
C PRO A 80 -5.33 7.53 19.23
N GLY A 81 -6.50 8.18 19.27
CA GLY A 81 -6.70 9.45 20.00
C GLY A 81 -6.55 10.72 19.14
N ASN A 82 -6.18 10.61 17.87
CA ASN A 82 -6.29 11.74 16.94
C ASN A 82 -7.77 12.09 16.71
N LYS A 83 -8.12 13.35 16.98
CA LYS A 83 -9.45 13.90 16.71
C LYS A 83 -9.50 14.44 15.28
N LYS A 84 -10.59 14.17 14.57
CA LYS A 84 -10.98 14.92 13.37
C LYS A 84 -11.22 16.40 13.74
N GLN A 85 -11.23 17.27 12.73
CA GLN A 85 -11.52 18.71 12.89
C GLN A 85 -12.83 18.99 13.63
N ASP A 86 -13.83 18.12 13.45
CA ASP A 86 -15.15 18.21 14.08
C ASP A 86 -15.18 17.70 15.52
N GLY A 87 -14.04 17.25 16.07
CA GLY A 87 -13.94 16.68 17.42
C GLY A 87 -14.28 15.19 17.49
N THR A 88 -14.68 14.56 16.38
CA THR A 88 -14.96 13.12 16.31
C THR A 88 -13.66 12.34 16.33
N ILE A 89 -13.59 11.29 17.13
CA ILE A 89 -12.42 10.40 17.17
C ILE A 89 -12.38 9.61 15.85
N VAL A 90 -11.22 9.56 15.19
CA VAL A 90 -11.05 8.70 14.01
C VAL A 90 -11.03 7.25 14.48
N GLU A 91 -12.02 6.46 14.05
CA GLU A 91 -12.21 5.04 14.39
C GLU A 91 -11.19 4.06 13.75
N ASP A 92 -10.16 4.55 13.05
CA ASP A 92 -9.09 3.68 12.55
C ASP A 92 -8.11 3.31 13.68
N SER A 93 -8.62 2.63 14.70
CA SER A 93 -7.84 2.12 15.83
C SER A 93 -6.77 1.13 15.39
N ARG A 94 -6.98 0.46 14.26
CA ARG A 94 -6.06 -0.52 13.66
C ARG A 94 -4.97 0.12 12.82
N ARG A 95 -5.13 1.38 12.40
CA ARG A 95 -4.21 2.12 11.53
C ARG A 95 -4.12 1.55 10.12
N MET A 96 -5.18 0.90 9.63
CA MET A 96 -5.21 0.27 8.30
C MET A 96 -5.32 1.31 7.18
N ASP A 97 -5.85 2.50 7.46
CA ASP A 97 -5.91 3.65 6.53
C ASP A 97 -4.63 4.50 6.56
N SER A 98 -3.54 3.95 7.09
CA SER A 98 -2.23 4.58 7.10
C SER A 98 -1.70 4.79 5.69
N THR A 99 -1.03 5.92 5.44
CA THR A 99 -0.25 6.12 4.21
C THR A 99 0.82 5.04 4.01
N ASP A 100 1.35 4.46 5.09
CA ASP A 100 2.26 3.31 5.05
C ASP A 100 1.63 2.06 4.37
N ASN A 101 0.30 1.92 4.42
CA ASN A 101 -0.45 0.80 3.85
C ASN A 101 -1.13 1.18 2.52
N GLY A 102 -0.73 2.27 1.87
CA GLY A 102 -1.43 2.75 0.69
C GLY A 102 -0.54 3.27 -0.42
N LEU A 103 -1.10 3.35 -1.62
CA LEU A 103 -0.51 3.89 -2.86
C LEU A 103 -1.53 4.77 -3.58
N ILE A 104 -1.09 5.85 -4.23
CA ILE A 104 -1.90 6.48 -5.29
C ILE A 104 -1.66 5.77 -6.62
N LEU A 105 -2.74 5.30 -7.24
CA LEU A 105 -2.74 4.69 -8.57
C LEU A 105 -3.83 5.31 -9.45
N CYS A 106 -3.62 5.36 -10.76
CA CYS A 106 -4.70 5.65 -11.71
C CYS A 106 -5.63 4.44 -11.81
N GLY A 107 -6.82 4.60 -12.42
CA GLY A 107 -7.80 3.52 -12.55
C GLY A 107 -7.23 2.22 -13.13
N ASN A 108 -6.46 2.29 -14.21
CA ASN A 108 -5.89 1.10 -14.85
C ASN A 108 -4.87 0.38 -13.95
N HIS A 109 -3.93 1.12 -13.35
CA HIS A 109 -2.94 0.53 -12.46
C HIS A 109 -3.55 0.02 -11.15
N HIS A 110 -4.63 0.63 -10.67
CA HIS A 110 -5.38 0.14 -9.51
C HIS A 110 -5.98 -1.24 -9.77
N ILE A 111 -6.59 -1.45 -10.94
CA ILE A 111 -7.15 -2.75 -11.35
C ILE A 111 -6.02 -3.79 -11.41
N LEU A 112 -4.93 -3.49 -12.13
CA LEU A 112 -3.79 -4.40 -12.24
C LEU A 112 -3.14 -4.72 -10.89
N TRP A 113 -3.08 -3.75 -9.98
CA TRP A 113 -2.58 -3.91 -8.62
C TRP A 113 -3.45 -4.86 -7.80
N ASN A 114 -4.76 -4.62 -7.75
CA ASN A 114 -5.69 -5.47 -6.99
C ASN A 114 -5.73 -6.90 -7.52
N MET A 115 -5.58 -7.07 -8.84
CA MET A 115 -5.49 -8.40 -9.47
C MET A 115 -4.13 -9.10 -9.25
N MET A 116 -3.18 -8.45 -8.58
CA MET A 116 -1.80 -8.90 -8.36
C MET A 116 -1.02 -9.12 -9.67
N MET A 117 -1.34 -8.39 -10.75
CA MET A 117 -0.70 -8.53 -12.07
C MET A 117 0.75 -8.04 -12.08
N PHE A 118 1.09 -7.18 -11.12
CA PHE A 118 2.45 -6.76 -10.83
C PHE A 118 2.62 -6.55 -9.32
N CYS A 119 3.85 -6.55 -8.86
CA CYS A 119 4.21 -6.15 -7.50
C CYS A 119 5.39 -5.18 -7.52
N ILE A 120 5.65 -4.57 -6.37
CA ILE A 120 6.78 -3.67 -6.17
C ILE A 120 7.72 -4.32 -5.16
N HIS A 121 9.00 -4.45 -5.53
CA HIS A 121 10.00 -5.04 -4.66
C HIS A 121 10.22 -4.16 -3.42
N PRO A 122 10.22 -4.73 -2.20
CA PRO A 122 10.24 -3.95 -0.96
C PRO A 122 11.53 -3.16 -0.73
N ASP A 123 12.67 -3.66 -1.21
CA ASP A 123 13.97 -3.00 -1.03
C ASP A 123 14.38 -2.09 -2.20
N THR A 124 14.14 -2.51 -3.44
CA THR A 124 14.61 -1.78 -4.63
C THR A 124 13.55 -0.87 -5.24
N HIS A 125 12.27 -1.05 -4.85
CA HIS A 125 11.10 -0.41 -5.44
C HIS A 125 10.96 -0.65 -6.96
N CYS A 126 11.63 -1.68 -7.49
CA CYS A 126 11.46 -2.11 -8.86
C CYS A 126 10.14 -2.89 -9.00
N ILE A 127 9.41 -2.65 -10.08
CA ILE A 127 8.18 -3.34 -10.41
C ILE A 127 8.52 -4.68 -11.09
N ALA A 128 7.91 -5.75 -10.61
CA ALA A 128 7.92 -7.05 -11.26
C ALA A 128 6.51 -7.35 -11.78
N ALA A 129 6.36 -7.41 -13.11
CA ALA A 129 5.11 -7.83 -13.76
C ALA A 129 5.09 -9.36 -13.96
N PHE A 130 3.91 -9.96 -13.80
CA PHE A 130 3.70 -11.41 -13.91
C PHE A 130 2.93 -11.82 -15.16
N GLN A 131 2.25 -10.88 -15.83
CA GLN A 131 1.40 -11.15 -16.99
C GLN A 131 1.72 -10.24 -18.18
N PRO A 132 1.48 -10.69 -19.43
CA PRO A 132 1.74 -9.90 -20.64
C PRO A 132 1.06 -8.53 -20.66
N ILE A 133 -0.13 -8.40 -20.05
CA ILE A 133 -0.87 -7.14 -19.96
C ILE A 133 -0.12 -6.06 -19.16
N ALA A 134 0.73 -6.46 -18.22
CA ALA A 134 1.53 -5.57 -17.37
C ALA A 134 3.01 -5.54 -17.78
N LYS A 135 3.39 -6.14 -18.91
CA LYS A 135 4.80 -6.33 -19.31
C LYS A 135 5.60 -5.03 -19.40
N ASN A 136 4.95 -3.93 -19.78
CA ASN A 136 5.56 -2.60 -19.88
C ASN A 136 5.91 -2.00 -18.51
N LEU A 137 5.37 -2.55 -17.42
CA LEU A 137 5.68 -2.12 -16.07
C LEU A 137 6.95 -2.80 -15.52
N HIS A 138 7.35 -3.94 -16.10
CA HIS A 138 8.46 -4.74 -15.58
C HIS A 138 9.77 -3.96 -15.63
N GLY A 139 10.49 -3.93 -14.50
CA GLY A 139 11.78 -3.24 -14.37
C GLY A 139 11.69 -1.74 -14.10
N LEU A 140 10.51 -1.12 -14.15
CA LEU A 140 10.33 0.26 -13.75
C LEU A 140 10.64 0.44 -12.27
N LYS A 141 11.32 1.53 -11.89
CA LYS A 141 11.69 1.82 -10.50
C LYS A 141 10.92 3.02 -9.97
N ILE A 142 10.20 2.83 -8.85
CA ILE A 142 9.53 3.93 -8.16
C ILE A 142 10.53 4.68 -7.29
N THR A 143 10.90 5.90 -7.72
CA THR A 143 11.88 6.74 -7.04
C THR A 143 11.24 7.91 -6.30
N ARG A 144 10.20 8.53 -6.86
CA ARG A 144 9.51 9.65 -6.23
C ARG A 144 8.09 9.25 -5.85
N PRO A 145 7.59 9.72 -4.69
CA PRO A 145 8.25 10.59 -3.71
C PRO A 145 9.14 9.82 -2.72
N TRP A 146 9.31 8.50 -2.89
CA TRP A 146 9.82 7.59 -1.86
C TRP A 146 11.28 7.81 -1.48
N GLU A 147 12.10 8.28 -2.41
CA GLU A 147 13.51 8.62 -2.16
C GLU A 147 13.68 10.07 -1.68
N ASN A 148 12.60 10.87 -1.58
CA ASN A 148 12.69 12.26 -1.11
C ASN A 148 12.83 12.31 0.43
N PRO A 149 13.99 12.70 0.98
CA PRO A 149 14.20 12.75 2.42
C PRO A 149 13.37 13.84 3.11
N ARG A 150 12.77 14.76 2.34
CA ARG A 150 11.91 15.85 2.82
C ARG A 150 10.42 15.55 2.63
N ALA A 151 10.05 14.34 2.20
CA ALA A 151 8.65 13.98 2.03
C ALA A 151 7.91 14.08 3.37
N LYS A 152 6.73 14.72 3.35
CA LYS A 152 5.87 14.86 4.54
C LYS A 152 5.39 13.51 5.07
N TYR A 153 5.19 12.56 4.17
CA TYR A 153 4.73 11.21 4.46
C TYR A 153 5.81 10.21 4.01
N PRO A 154 6.07 9.16 4.80
CA PRO A 154 7.06 8.16 4.44
C PRO A 154 6.59 7.31 3.24
N PRO A 155 7.52 6.66 2.53
CA PRO A 155 7.15 5.61 1.58
C PRO A 155 6.33 4.51 2.27
N PRO A 156 5.66 3.64 1.50
CA PRO A 156 5.01 2.46 2.04
C PRO A 156 5.88 1.68 3.03
N ASN A 157 5.25 1.10 4.05
CA ASN A 157 5.98 0.31 5.01
C ASN A 157 6.55 -0.95 4.33
N ARG A 158 7.86 -1.16 4.50
CA ARG A 158 8.61 -2.25 3.88
C ARG A 158 8.02 -3.63 4.16
N ASP A 159 7.58 -3.90 5.40
CA ASP A 159 7.04 -5.22 5.78
C ASP A 159 5.70 -5.49 5.08
N ILE A 160 4.86 -4.46 4.95
CA ILE A 160 3.59 -4.55 4.23
C ILE A 160 3.85 -4.79 2.74
N LEU A 161 4.79 -4.04 2.17
CA LEU A 161 5.16 -4.18 0.77
C LEU A 161 5.77 -5.56 0.48
N TYR A 162 6.58 -6.10 1.40
CA TYR A 162 7.11 -7.46 1.33
C TYR A 162 5.99 -8.51 1.32
N ARG A 163 4.96 -8.35 2.15
CA ARG A 163 3.81 -9.27 2.17
C ARG A 163 3.06 -9.27 0.85
N HIS A 164 2.72 -8.09 0.32
CA HIS A 164 2.11 -7.98 -1.00
C HIS A 164 2.98 -8.60 -2.09
N PHE A 165 4.28 -8.30 -2.10
CA PHE A 165 5.25 -8.86 -3.03
C PHE A 165 5.24 -10.40 -3.01
N PHE A 166 5.32 -11.00 -1.82
CA PHE A 166 5.28 -12.44 -1.65
C PHE A 166 3.92 -13.04 -2.06
N SER A 167 2.80 -12.41 -1.68
CA SER A 167 1.45 -12.84 -2.07
C SER A 167 1.28 -12.90 -3.59
N CYS A 168 1.79 -11.91 -4.32
CA CYS A 168 1.75 -11.91 -5.77
C CYS A 168 2.55 -13.10 -6.36
N ILE A 169 3.75 -13.34 -5.85
CA ILE A 169 4.58 -14.48 -6.30
C ILE A 169 3.86 -15.80 -6.04
N VAL A 170 3.33 -16.01 -4.83
CA VAL A 170 2.61 -17.24 -4.46
C VAL A 170 1.42 -17.47 -5.38
N LYS A 171 0.62 -16.44 -5.65
CA LYS A 171 -0.51 -16.53 -6.57
C LYS A 171 -0.08 -17.04 -7.94
N TRP A 172 0.93 -16.44 -8.54
CA TRP A 172 1.35 -16.80 -9.89
C TRP A 172 2.15 -18.12 -9.95
N MET A 173 2.87 -18.48 -8.88
CA MET A 173 3.55 -19.78 -8.77
C MET A 173 2.59 -20.95 -8.61
N LYS A 174 1.42 -20.74 -7.96
CA LYS A 174 0.37 -21.76 -7.89
C LYS A 174 -0.17 -22.12 -9.28
N GLY A 175 0.16 -21.33 -10.30
CA GLY A 175 -0.10 -21.62 -11.70
C GLY A 175 -1.57 -21.83 -11.88
N ASP A 176 -2.38 -20.80 -11.64
CA ASP A 176 -3.82 -20.86 -11.80
C ASP A 176 -4.14 -21.20 -13.26
N ARG A 177 -4.21 -22.50 -13.54
CA ARG A 177 -4.31 -23.08 -14.88
C ARG A 177 -5.66 -22.79 -15.52
N LYS A 178 -6.58 -22.14 -14.80
CA LYS A 178 -7.91 -21.77 -15.27
C LYS A 178 -7.94 -20.46 -16.05
N ASP A 179 -6.91 -19.62 -15.94
CA ASP A 179 -6.89 -18.27 -16.53
C ASP A 179 -6.22 -18.16 -17.90
N ALA A 180 -5.82 -19.29 -18.52
CA ALA A 180 -5.21 -19.28 -19.85
C ALA A 180 -6.19 -18.87 -20.97
N GLU A 181 -7.49 -18.84 -20.70
CA GLU A 181 -8.51 -18.22 -21.55
C GLU A 181 -9.18 -17.07 -20.78
N VAL A 182 -8.57 -15.88 -20.82
CA VAL A 182 -9.28 -14.63 -20.46
C VAL A 182 -10.35 -14.39 -21.52
N LYS A 183 -11.48 -15.11 -21.42
CA LYS A 183 -12.76 -14.58 -21.90
C LYS A 183 -13.10 -13.43 -20.95
N GLU A 184 -13.70 -12.36 -21.47
CA GLU A 184 -14.25 -11.25 -20.68
C GLU A 184 -15.31 -11.78 -19.70
N ALA A 185 -14.87 -12.42 -18.61
CA ALA A 185 -15.72 -12.94 -17.56
C ALA A 185 -16.04 -11.79 -16.60
N ASP A 186 -17.28 -11.74 -16.13
CA ASP A 186 -17.70 -10.89 -15.01
C ASP A 186 -16.68 -11.00 -13.87
N TYR A 187 -15.93 -9.92 -13.65
CA TYR A 187 -14.76 -9.83 -12.77
C TYR A 187 -15.12 -9.74 -11.29
N ASP A 188 -16.25 -10.31 -10.87
CA ASP A 188 -16.88 -9.92 -9.60
C ASP A 188 -16.65 -10.83 -8.39
N GLU A 189 -15.99 -12.00 -8.45
CA GLU A 189 -16.10 -12.93 -7.29
C GLU A 189 -14.88 -13.72 -6.78
N VAL A 190 -13.67 -13.55 -7.32
CA VAL A 190 -12.49 -14.25 -6.73
C VAL A 190 -11.43 -13.24 -6.33
N ASP A 191 -11.43 -12.86 -5.05
CA ASP A 191 -10.40 -11.95 -4.56
C ASP A 191 -9.08 -12.73 -4.31
N PRO A 192 -7.98 -12.30 -4.99
CA PRO A 192 -6.69 -12.98 -5.05
C PRO A 192 -6.06 -13.39 -3.72
N TRP A 193 -6.43 -12.72 -2.64
CA TRP A 193 -5.83 -12.94 -1.33
C TRP A 193 -6.38 -14.18 -0.61
N ASP A 194 -7.59 -14.67 -0.95
CA ASP A 194 -8.21 -15.79 -0.24
C ASP A 194 -7.42 -17.09 -0.45
N ASP A 195 -6.88 -17.27 -1.66
CA ASP A 195 -6.03 -18.42 -1.97
C ASP A 195 -4.65 -18.33 -1.31
N VAL A 196 -4.16 -17.11 -1.04
CA VAL A 196 -2.82 -16.89 -0.48
C VAL A 196 -2.80 -17.12 1.03
N TRP A 197 -3.85 -16.68 1.73
CA TRP A 197 -3.90 -16.65 3.18
C TRP A 197 -4.93 -17.58 3.80
N ASP A 198 -5.31 -18.64 3.09
CA ASP A 198 -6.01 -19.79 3.67
C ASP A 198 -5.28 -20.24 4.95
N GLU A 199 -5.85 -19.91 6.11
CA GLU A 199 -5.24 -20.15 7.42
C GLU A 199 -4.99 -21.63 7.66
N SER A 200 -5.74 -22.52 6.99
CA SER A 200 -5.53 -23.97 7.04
C SER A 200 -4.22 -24.41 6.37
N ARG A 201 -3.61 -23.52 5.56
CA ARG A 201 -2.36 -23.74 4.82
C ARG A 201 -1.20 -22.89 5.32
N LEU A 202 -1.43 -22.00 6.30
CA LEU A 202 -0.34 -21.32 6.97
C LEU A 202 0.51 -22.37 7.70
N PRO A 203 1.85 -22.31 7.60
CA PRO A 203 2.68 -23.19 8.42
C PRO A 203 2.36 -22.91 9.90
N PRO A 204 2.40 -23.92 10.78
CA PRO A 204 2.12 -23.72 12.19
C PRO A 204 3.00 -22.58 12.74
N ARG A 205 2.43 -21.77 13.65
CA ARG A 205 3.02 -20.54 14.22
C ARG A 205 4.54 -20.56 14.49
N PRO A 206 5.18 -21.66 14.95
CA PRO A 206 6.62 -21.68 15.20
C PRO A 206 7.49 -21.38 13.96
N VAL A 207 7.04 -21.74 12.75
CA VAL A 207 7.89 -21.68 11.54
C VAL A 207 8.09 -20.23 11.04
N MET A 208 7.16 -19.32 11.33
CA MET A 208 7.29 -17.91 10.95
C MET A 208 8.20 -17.12 11.89
N GLU A 209 8.29 -17.52 13.17
CA GLU A 209 9.24 -16.93 14.12
C GLU A 209 10.67 -17.33 13.78
N ASP A 210 10.89 -18.57 13.34
CA ASP A 210 12.18 -19.06 12.87
C ASP A 210 12.66 -18.30 11.61
N TYR A 211 11.77 -18.01 10.66
CA TYR A 211 12.12 -17.24 9.46
C TYR A 211 12.52 -15.78 9.76
N LEU A 212 11.88 -15.16 10.77
CA LEU A 212 12.23 -13.81 11.22
C LEU A 212 13.50 -13.80 12.07
N ALA A 213 13.71 -14.84 12.88
CA ALA A 213 14.92 -15.02 13.68
C ALA A 213 16.16 -15.25 12.81
N ILE A 214 16.04 -16.03 11.73
CA ILE A 214 17.12 -16.25 10.76
C ILE A 214 17.53 -14.94 10.10
N ARG A 215 16.57 -14.10 9.69
CA ARG A 215 16.89 -12.79 9.08
C ARG A 215 17.46 -11.75 10.03
N LEU A 216 17.15 -11.82 11.32
CA LEU A 216 17.74 -10.94 12.35
C LEU A 216 19.15 -11.38 12.77
N ALA A 217 19.52 -12.64 12.54
CA ALA A 217 20.85 -13.17 12.82
C ALA A 217 21.88 -12.88 11.70
N GLU A 218 21.39 -12.47 10.52
CA GLU A 218 22.23 -12.14 9.34
C GLU A 218 22.51 -10.63 9.19
N SER A 219 22.08 -9.79 10.14
CA SER A 219 22.28 -8.34 10.18
C SER A 219 23.11 -7.90 11.38
#